data_AF-A0A6J0XK34-F1
#
_entry.id   AF-A0A6J0XK34-F1
#
_cell.length_a   1.000
_cell.length_b   1.000
_cell.length_c   1.000
_cell.angle_alpha   90.00
_cell.angle_beta   90.00
_cell.angle_gamma   90.00
#
_symmetry.space_group_name_H-M   'P 1'
#
loop_
_entity.id
_entity.type
_entity.pdbx_description
1 polymer ?
#
loop_
_entity_poly.entity_id
_entity_poly.type
_entity_poly.pdbx_seq_one_letter_code
_entity_poly.pdbx_strand_id
1 'polypeptide(L)'
;MRRITHPMNLGDHQNNLVSNREINLNAFYPLGPYTFSICDTSNFSDYIRGGIVSQVKIAKKISFKSLLNSLAEPDFVITDFAKYSRSAQLHVGFQALHQFCAQHGRSPRPHSEKDAAELVTLAEAVKAQAPPAVQQDSLDEDLIRKLAYVAAGDLAPMNAFIGGLAAQEVMKACSGKFMPVMQWLYFDALECLPEDQEALSEDKCLPCQNRYDGQVAVFGSSLQEKLGKQRYFLVGAGAIGCELLKNFAMIGLGCGDGGSITVTDMDIIEKSNLNRQFLFRPWDVTKSKSDTAAAAVSQINPHIRVISHQNRVGPETEHVYDDDFFQNLDGVANALDNVDARMYMDRRCVYYRKPLLESGTLGTKGNVQVVIPFLTESYSSSQDPPEKSIPICTLKNFPNAIEHTLQVISCGGRKRWNRQASRQCQALLIPVMQTSVYIRCALPLTGSGAPFWSGPKRCPHPLIFDVNNPLHLDYVIAAANLFAQTYGMMGSQDRSAVTKLIQSMQVPEFTLKSGVRSQVSDQELQTSSSVDDNRLQELKAMLPTPESLSGFKMYPINFEKVLGRVVPSAG
;
A
#
# COMPACT_ATOMS: atom_id res chain seq x y z
N MET A 1 22.10 -18.92 -19.63
CA MET A 1 21.53 -19.20 -18.29
C MET A 1 21.90 -18.09 -17.31
N ARG A 2 20.96 -17.21 -16.92
CA ARG A 2 21.07 -16.38 -15.70
C ARG A 2 19.68 -16.03 -15.16
N ARG A 3 19.66 -15.90 -13.82
CA ARG A 3 18.57 -15.57 -12.88
C ARG A 3 17.36 -14.86 -13.45
N ILE A 4 16.25 -15.59 -13.46
CA ILE A 4 14.92 -15.03 -13.22
C ILE A 4 14.72 -15.09 -11.70
N THR A 5 14.37 -13.96 -11.07
CA THR A 5 14.06 -13.87 -9.64
C THR A 5 12.55 -13.79 -9.38
N HIS A 6 11.72 -14.11 -10.37
CA HIS A 6 10.27 -14.13 -10.26
C HIS A 6 9.74 -15.53 -10.57
N PRO A 7 8.87 -16.11 -9.71
CA PRO A 7 8.15 -17.31 -10.10
C PRO A 7 7.32 -16.98 -11.35
N MET A 8 7.61 -17.66 -12.46
CA MET A 8 6.86 -17.55 -13.70
C MET A 8 5.98 -18.79 -13.85
N ASN A 9 4.71 -18.60 -14.26
CA ASN A 9 3.73 -19.66 -14.34
C ASN A 9 3.54 -20.14 -15.79
N LEU A 10 3.00 -21.36 -15.99
CA LEU A 10 2.62 -21.85 -17.31
C LEU A 10 1.64 -20.87 -17.99
N GLY A 11 1.90 -20.49 -19.24
CA GLY A 11 1.00 -19.66 -20.06
C GLY A 11 1.30 -18.15 -20.09
N ASP A 12 2.41 -17.70 -19.52
CA ASP A 12 2.88 -16.31 -19.66
C ASP A 12 3.44 -16.04 -21.08
N HIS A 13 3.26 -14.84 -21.63
CA HIS A 13 3.86 -14.45 -22.93
C HIS A 13 5.06 -13.53 -22.70
N GLN A 14 6.03 -13.53 -23.63
CA GLN A 14 7.27 -12.78 -23.45
C GLN A 14 7.71 -12.04 -24.72
N ASN A 15 8.31 -10.87 -24.51
CA ASN A 15 9.16 -10.23 -25.50
C ASN A 15 10.61 -10.36 -25.07
N ASN A 16 11.44 -10.87 -25.98
CA ASN A 16 12.89 -10.90 -25.82
C ASN A 16 13.52 -9.73 -26.57
N LEU A 17 14.36 -8.98 -25.88
CA LEU A 17 15.35 -8.10 -26.50
C LEU A 17 16.70 -8.82 -26.44
N VAL A 18 17.05 -9.51 -27.53
CA VAL A 18 18.41 -10.02 -27.75
C VAL A 18 18.93 -9.25 -28.96
N SER A 19 19.94 -8.40 -28.74
CA SER A 19 20.62 -7.61 -29.78
C SER A 19 19.70 -6.94 -30.82
N ASN A 20 19.13 -5.78 -30.50
CA ASN A 20 18.41 -4.89 -31.43
C ASN A 20 17.30 -5.53 -32.29
N ARG A 21 16.75 -6.68 -31.90
CA ARG A 21 15.55 -7.26 -32.53
C ARG A 21 14.58 -7.68 -31.42
N GLU A 22 13.37 -7.11 -31.45
CA GLU A 22 12.25 -7.60 -30.64
C GLU A 22 11.79 -8.92 -31.25
N ILE A 23 11.86 -9.99 -30.47
CA ILE A 23 11.26 -11.27 -30.84
C ILE A 23 10.04 -11.46 -29.94
N ASN A 24 8.84 -11.34 -30.54
CA ASN A 24 7.57 -11.68 -29.90
C ASN A 24 7.48 -13.20 -29.76
N LEU A 25 7.47 -13.71 -28.53
CA LEU A 25 7.43 -15.13 -28.25
C LEU A 25 6.07 -15.50 -27.68
N ASN A 26 5.29 -16.23 -28.48
CA ASN A 26 3.90 -16.53 -28.21
C ASN A 26 3.70 -17.72 -27.23
N ALA A 27 4.73 -18.44 -26.81
CA ALA A 27 4.58 -19.58 -25.90
C ALA A 27 5.76 -19.73 -24.93
N PHE A 28 5.46 -20.01 -23.67
CA PHE A 28 6.38 -20.17 -22.55
C PHE A 28 6.09 -21.46 -21.78
N TYR A 29 7.12 -22.25 -21.50
CA TYR A 29 7.00 -23.41 -20.63
C TYR A 29 8.14 -23.42 -19.59
N PRO A 30 7.84 -23.36 -18.28
CA PRO A 30 8.86 -23.40 -17.25
C PRO A 30 9.47 -24.81 -17.17
N LEU A 31 10.80 -24.89 -17.18
CA LEU A 31 11.55 -26.14 -17.00
C LEU A 31 12.15 -26.26 -15.60
N GLY A 32 12.28 -25.14 -14.90
CA GLY A 32 12.79 -25.05 -13.54
C GLY A 32 12.87 -23.59 -13.07
N PRO A 33 13.42 -23.34 -11.87
CA PRO A 33 13.47 -21.99 -11.29
C PRO A 33 14.34 -21.00 -12.07
N TYR A 34 15.21 -21.48 -12.96
CA TYR A 34 16.18 -20.66 -13.71
C TYR A 34 16.16 -20.89 -15.23
N THR A 35 15.27 -21.77 -15.71
CA THR A 35 15.26 -22.24 -17.10
C THR A 35 13.82 -22.40 -17.60
N PHE A 36 13.61 -22.08 -18.87
CA PHE A 36 12.32 -22.17 -19.54
C PHE A 36 12.55 -22.41 -21.03
N SER A 37 11.55 -22.97 -21.71
CA SER A 37 11.52 -23.05 -23.16
C SER A 37 10.60 -22.00 -23.77
N ILE A 38 10.88 -21.68 -25.03
CA ILE A 38 10.12 -20.76 -25.87
C ILE A 38 9.66 -21.50 -27.13
N CYS A 39 9.17 -20.79 -28.16
CA CYS A 39 8.83 -21.40 -29.44
C CYS A 39 10.05 -22.06 -30.13
N ASP A 40 9.81 -22.76 -31.24
CA ASP A 40 10.88 -23.31 -32.06
C ASP A 40 11.83 -22.20 -32.53
N THR A 41 13.12 -22.35 -32.23
CA THR A 41 14.19 -21.43 -32.60
C THR A 41 15.13 -22.00 -33.65
N SER A 42 14.80 -23.13 -34.30
CA SER A 42 15.68 -23.81 -35.27
C SER A 42 16.05 -22.92 -36.46
N ASN A 43 15.17 -21.99 -36.83
CA ASN A 43 15.39 -21.01 -37.91
C ASN A 43 16.02 -19.69 -37.43
N PHE A 44 16.37 -19.57 -36.16
CA PHE A 44 16.98 -18.35 -35.62
C PHE A 44 18.51 -18.41 -35.74
N SER A 45 19.14 -17.24 -35.75
CA SER A 45 20.60 -17.14 -35.66
C SER A 45 21.10 -17.62 -34.30
N ASP A 46 22.33 -18.13 -34.29
CA ASP A 46 23.00 -18.54 -33.05
C ASP A 46 23.05 -17.41 -32.00
N TYR A 47 22.76 -17.78 -30.76
CA TYR A 47 22.83 -16.86 -29.64
C TYR A 47 24.28 -16.46 -29.33
N ILE A 48 24.53 -15.16 -29.16
CA ILE A 48 25.87 -14.61 -28.87
C ILE A 48 26.04 -14.33 -27.37
N ARG A 49 25.35 -13.32 -26.83
CA ARG A 49 25.39 -12.92 -25.41
C ARG A 49 24.31 -11.92 -25.05
N GLY A 50 23.99 -11.84 -23.76
CA GLY A 50 23.06 -10.86 -23.21
C GLY A 50 21.61 -11.12 -23.58
N GLY A 51 20.70 -10.39 -22.96
CA GLY A 51 19.27 -10.55 -23.21
C GLY A 51 18.47 -10.11 -21.99
N ILE A 52 17.35 -9.44 -22.24
CA ILE A 52 16.36 -9.11 -21.22
C ILE A 52 15.03 -9.73 -21.65
N VAL A 53 14.44 -10.47 -20.71
CA VAL A 53 13.13 -11.07 -20.86
C VAL A 53 12.12 -10.14 -20.22
N SER A 54 11.09 -9.75 -20.96
CA SER A 54 9.98 -8.94 -20.44
C SER A 54 8.68 -9.72 -20.57
N GLN A 55 7.97 -9.88 -19.44
CA GLN A 55 6.65 -10.52 -19.44
C GLN A 55 5.62 -9.58 -20.07
N VAL A 56 4.81 -10.12 -20.99
CA VAL A 56 3.72 -9.43 -21.65
C VAL A 56 2.41 -10.11 -21.27
N LYS A 57 1.46 -9.35 -20.71
CA LYS A 57 0.13 -9.86 -20.38
C LYS A 57 -0.78 -9.69 -21.59
N ILE A 58 -1.23 -10.80 -22.17
CA ILE A 58 -2.16 -10.78 -23.29
C ILE A 58 -3.61 -10.64 -22.82
N ALA A 59 -4.46 -10.05 -23.65
CA ALA A 59 -5.89 -9.97 -23.39
C ALA A 59 -6.53 -11.37 -23.49
N LYS A 60 -7.25 -11.79 -22.44
CA LYS A 60 -8.03 -13.03 -22.42
C LYS A 60 -9.51 -12.70 -22.53
N LYS A 61 -10.20 -13.28 -23.51
CA LYS A 61 -11.66 -13.23 -23.58
C LYS A 61 -12.24 -14.22 -22.57
N ILE A 62 -13.19 -13.76 -21.77
CA ILE A 62 -13.94 -14.54 -20.79
C ILE A 62 -15.43 -14.33 -21.05
N SER A 63 -16.24 -15.35 -20.78
CA SER A 63 -17.68 -15.35 -21.02
C SER A 63 -18.42 -15.57 -19.71
N PHE A 64 -19.57 -14.92 -19.56
CA PHE A 64 -20.43 -15.02 -18.39
C PHE A 64 -21.76 -15.65 -18.77
N LYS A 65 -22.24 -16.61 -17.97
CA LYS A 65 -23.64 -17.07 -17.99
C LYS A 65 -24.57 -15.89 -17.63
N SER A 66 -25.81 -15.94 -18.11
CA SER A 66 -26.88 -15.05 -17.64
C SER A 66 -27.24 -15.36 -16.19
N LEU A 67 -27.89 -14.42 -15.49
CA LEU A 67 -28.30 -14.63 -14.10
C LEU A 67 -29.12 -15.93 -13.94
N LEU A 68 -30.12 -16.16 -14.80
CA LEU A 68 -30.97 -17.36 -14.76
C LEU A 68 -30.16 -18.66 -14.94
N ASN A 69 -29.26 -18.70 -15.91
CA ASN A 69 -28.44 -19.90 -16.15
C ASN A 69 -27.43 -20.11 -15.03
N SER A 70 -26.85 -19.03 -14.50
CA SER A 70 -25.91 -19.07 -13.37
C SER A 70 -26.59 -19.41 -12.05
N LEU A 71 -27.89 -19.18 -11.91
CA LEU A 71 -28.68 -19.56 -10.74
C LEU A 71 -28.98 -21.06 -10.73
N ALA A 72 -29.15 -21.67 -11.91
CA ALA A 72 -29.31 -23.11 -12.04
C ALA A 72 -27.96 -23.87 -11.98
N GLU A 73 -26.90 -23.28 -12.53
CA GLU A 73 -25.55 -23.85 -12.61
C GLU A 73 -24.48 -22.84 -12.14
N PRO A 74 -24.33 -22.63 -10.83
CA PRO A 74 -23.46 -21.62 -10.25
C PRO A 74 -21.98 -22.00 -10.32
N ASP A 75 -21.15 -21.01 -10.68
CA ASP A 75 -19.70 -21.06 -10.51
C ASP A 75 -19.32 -20.23 -9.26
N PHE A 76 -18.79 -20.90 -8.23
CA PHE A 76 -18.48 -20.27 -6.94
C PHE A 76 -17.04 -19.79 -6.84
N VAL A 77 -16.86 -18.57 -6.34
CA VAL A 77 -15.59 -18.06 -5.84
C VAL A 77 -15.59 -18.21 -4.32
N ILE A 78 -14.71 -19.08 -3.83
CA ILE A 78 -14.60 -19.39 -2.40
C ILE A 78 -13.91 -18.23 -1.67
N THR A 79 -14.59 -17.70 -0.66
CA THR A 79 -14.11 -16.59 0.18
C THR A 79 -13.27 -17.08 1.36
N ASP A 80 -13.66 -18.22 1.93
CA ASP A 80 -12.97 -18.89 3.03
C ASP A 80 -12.88 -20.40 2.74
N PHE A 81 -11.66 -20.90 2.61
CA PHE A 81 -11.41 -22.31 2.31
C PHE A 81 -11.78 -23.24 3.47
N ALA A 82 -11.85 -22.76 4.72
CA ALA A 82 -12.37 -23.53 5.84
C ALA A 82 -13.88 -23.76 5.74
N LYS A 83 -14.59 -22.94 4.94
CA LYS A 83 -16.03 -22.96 4.74
C LYS A 83 -16.42 -23.37 3.31
N TYR A 84 -15.59 -24.17 2.65
CA TYR A 84 -15.72 -24.51 1.22
C TYR A 84 -17.15 -24.93 0.81
N SER A 85 -17.81 -25.77 1.62
CA SER A 85 -19.16 -26.28 1.34
C SER A 85 -20.28 -25.26 1.52
N ARG A 86 -20.05 -24.16 2.26
CA ARG A 86 -21.12 -23.19 2.59
C ARG A 86 -21.64 -22.42 1.38
N SER A 87 -20.82 -22.21 0.35
CA SER A 87 -21.25 -21.44 -0.83
C SER A 87 -22.47 -22.04 -1.51
N ALA A 88 -22.52 -23.37 -1.64
CA ALA A 88 -23.65 -24.06 -2.25
C ALA A 88 -24.91 -24.05 -1.35
N GLN A 89 -24.72 -24.16 -0.03
CA GLN A 89 -25.81 -24.10 0.96
C GLN A 89 -26.43 -22.69 1.00
N LEU A 90 -25.60 -21.65 1.06
CA LEU A 90 -26.03 -20.25 1.03
C LEU A 90 -26.70 -19.91 -0.31
N HIS A 91 -26.24 -20.48 -1.42
CA HIS A 91 -26.89 -20.28 -2.72
C HIS A 91 -28.36 -20.72 -2.71
N VAL A 92 -28.67 -21.86 -2.07
CA VAL A 92 -30.04 -22.32 -1.85
C VAL A 92 -30.75 -21.42 -0.84
N GLY A 93 -30.09 -21.09 0.27
CA GLY A 93 -30.65 -20.26 1.34
C GLY A 93 -31.10 -18.87 0.87
N PHE A 94 -30.31 -18.17 0.06
CA PHE A 94 -30.67 -16.86 -0.49
C PHE A 94 -31.83 -16.93 -1.49
N GLN A 95 -31.95 -18.02 -2.25
CA GLN A 95 -33.12 -18.24 -3.11
C GLN A 95 -34.39 -18.47 -2.29
N ALA A 96 -34.30 -19.32 -1.25
CA ALA A 96 -35.38 -19.55 -0.30
C ALA A 96 -35.78 -18.25 0.41
N LEU A 97 -34.82 -17.40 0.75
CA LEU A 97 -35.07 -16.10 1.38
C LEU A 97 -35.86 -15.17 0.47
N HIS A 98 -35.53 -15.10 -0.82
CA HIS A 98 -36.33 -14.33 -1.78
C HIS A 98 -37.75 -14.89 -1.93
N GLN A 99 -37.92 -16.23 -1.91
CA GLN A 99 -39.26 -16.85 -1.94
C GLN A 99 -40.06 -16.52 -0.67
N PHE A 100 -39.44 -16.57 0.51
CA PHE A 100 -40.06 -16.18 1.77
C PHE A 100 -40.53 -14.72 1.71
N CYS A 101 -39.65 -13.81 1.28
CA CYS A 101 -39.99 -12.39 1.14
C CYS A 101 -41.13 -12.15 0.15
N ALA A 102 -41.20 -12.93 -0.95
CA ALA A 102 -42.28 -12.85 -1.91
C ALA A 102 -43.63 -13.35 -1.34
N GLN A 103 -43.62 -14.36 -0.47
CA GLN A 103 -44.82 -14.93 0.15
C GLN A 103 -45.37 -14.05 1.28
N HIS A 104 -44.49 -13.45 2.10
CA HIS A 104 -44.90 -12.69 3.30
C HIS A 104 -44.83 -11.18 3.15
N GLY A 105 -44.17 -10.65 2.11
CA GLY A 105 -43.94 -9.21 1.94
C GLY A 105 -42.96 -8.62 2.97
N ARG A 106 -42.19 -9.45 3.68
CA ARG A 106 -41.20 -9.06 4.70
C ARG A 106 -40.08 -10.10 4.80
N SER A 107 -38.94 -9.71 5.36
CA SER A 107 -37.90 -10.66 5.78
C SER A 107 -38.37 -11.50 6.99
N PRO A 108 -37.75 -12.68 7.23
CA PRO A 108 -37.89 -13.41 8.48
C PRO A 108 -37.66 -12.51 9.69
N ARG A 109 -38.46 -12.69 10.74
CA ARG A 109 -38.27 -11.93 11.99
C ARG A 109 -36.98 -12.35 12.69
N PRO A 110 -36.25 -11.41 13.33
CA PRO A 110 -35.05 -11.72 14.10
C PRO A 110 -35.29 -12.85 15.09
N HIS A 111 -34.46 -13.90 15.03
CA HIS A 111 -34.53 -15.05 15.96
C HIS A 111 -35.90 -15.77 16.06
N SER A 112 -36.80 -15.61 15.09
CA SER A 112 -38.09 -16.33 15.07
C SER A 112 -37.91 -17.78 14.63
N GLU A 113 -38.16 -18.72 15.55
CA GLU A 113 -38.14 -20.16 15.26
C GLU A 113 -39.12 -20.58 14.18
N LYS A 114 -40.31 -19.97 14.18
CA LYS A 114 -41.35 -20.26 13.18
C LYS A 114 -40.88 -19.87 11.78
N ASP A 115 -40.33 -18.68 11.63
CA ASP A 115 -39.89 -18.15 10.33
C ASP A 115 -38.64 -18.92 9.85
N ALA A 116 -37.77 -19.34 10.77
CA ALA A 116 -36.59 -20.15 10.47
C ALA A 116 -36.96 -21.56 9.97
N ALA A 117 -37.90 -22.25 10.62
CA ALA A 117 -38.38 -23.55 10.17
C ALA A 117 -39.07 -23.48 8.79
N GLU A 118 -39.79 -22.39 8.52
CA GLU A 118 -40.38 -22.13 7.21
C GLU A 118 -39.29 -21.91 6.14
N LEU A 119 -38.23 -21.15 6.45
CA LEU A 119 -37.13 -20.95 5.52
C LEU A 119 -36.40 -22.26 5.18
N VAL A 120 -36.20 -23.16 6.15
CA VAL A 120 -35.66 -24.51 5.92
C VAL A 120 -36.55 -25.30 4.96
N THR A 121 -37.86 -25.24 5.14
CA THR A 121 -38.83 -25.92 4.26
C THR A 121 -38.74 -25.40 2.82
N LEU A 122 -38.62 -24.07 2.64
CA LEU A 122 -38.43 -23.45 1.33
C LEU A 122 -37.08 -23.82 0.72
N ALA A 123 -36.02 -23.89 1.52
CA ALA A 123 -34.69 -24.29 1.07
C ALA A 123 -34.65 -25.75 0.59
N GLU A 124 -35.32 -26.68 1.28
CA GLU A 124 -35.48 -28.06 0.80
C GLU A 124 -36.26 -28.12 -0.52
N ALA A 125 -37.31 -27.29 -0.69
CA ALA A 125 -38.04 -27.21 -1.94
C ALA A 125 -37.17 -26.69 -3.10
N VAL A 126 -36.34 -25.67 -2.86
CA VAL A 126 -35.38 -25.14 -3.85
C VAL A 126 -34.33 -26.20 -4.20
N LYS A 127 -33.77 -26.88 -3.19
CA LYS A 127 -32.82 -27.98 -3.38
C LYS A 127 -33.41 -29.11 -4.23
N ALA A 128 -34.66 -29.48 -4.01
CA ALA A 128 -35.34 -30.53 -4.78
C ALA A 128 -35.59 -30.15 -6.25
N GLN A 129 -35.67 -28.85 -6.55
CA GLN A 129 -35.84 -28.32 -7.92
C GLN A 129 -34.51 -28.09 -8.64
N ALA A 130 -33.38 -28.16 -7.94
CA ALA A 130 -32.06 -27.95 -8.52
C ALA A 130 -31.70 -29.07 -9.52
N PRO A 131 -30.95 -28.77 -10.60
CA PRO A 131 -30.46 -29.79 -11.51
C PRO A 131 -29.62 -30.86 -10.78
N PRO A 132 -29.66 -32.14 -11.18
CA PRO A 132 -28.94 -33.22 -10.50
C PRO A 132 -27.42 -33.00 -10.37
N ALA A 133 -26.83 -32.21 -11.28
CA ALA A 133 -25.41 -31.88 -11.25
C ALA A 133 -24.99 -30.90 -10.14
N VAL A 134 -25.94 -30.15 -9.57
CA VAL A 134 -25.71 -29.09 -8.59
C VAL A 134 -26.46 -29.37 -7.27
N GLN A 135 -27.43 -30.28 -7.32
CA GLN A 135 -28.19 -30.73 -6.18
C GLN A 135 -27.25 -31.20 -5.05
N GLN A 136 -27.42 -30.60 -3.88
CA GLN A 136 -26.65 -30.96 -2.69
C GLN A 136 -27.15 -32.29 -2.11
N ASP A 137 -26.26 -33.13 -1.58
CA ASP A 137 -26.65 -34.38 -0.91
C ASP A 137 -27.50 -34.13 0.34
N SER A 138 -27.06 -33.18 1.17
CA SER A 138 -27.72 -32.77 2.41
C SER A 138 -27.81 -31.24 2.50
N LEU A 139 -28.84 -30.76 3.18
CA LEU A 139 -29.00 -29.35 3.53
C LEU A 139 -28.48 -29.14 4.95
N ASP A 140 -27.67 -28.11 5.15
CA ASP A 140 -27.25 -27.68 6.48
C ASP A 140 -28.36 -26.83 7.13
N GLU A 141 -29.27 -27.50 7.82
CA GLU A 141 -30.44 -26.83 8.44
C GLU A 141 -30.02 -25.72 9.41
N ASP A 142 -28.97 -25.94 10.21
CA ASP A 142 -28.49 -24.95 11.18
C ASP A 142 -27.96 -23.68 10.49
N LEU A 143 -27.28 -23.83 9.35
CA LEU A 143 -26.85 -22.69 8.55
C LEU A 143 -28.04 -21.91 7.98
N ILE A 144 -29.06 -22.59 7.47
CA ILE A 144 -30.27 -21.94 6.93
C ILE A 144 -31.08 -21.27 8.04
N ARG A 145 -31.19 -21.87 9.23
CA ARG A 145 -31.84 -21.25 10.39
C ARG A 145 -31.09 -19.99 10.83
N LYS A 146 -29.76 -20.03 10.88
CA LYS A 146 -28.94 -18.83 11.16
C LYS A 146 -29.15 -17.73 10.13
N LEU A 147 -29.24 -18.08 8.84
CA LEU A 147 -29.59 -17.11 7.79
C LEU A 147 -30.95 -16.46 8.07
N ALA A 148 -31.97 -17.23 8.46
CA ALA A 148 -33.27 -16.69 8.82
C ALA A 148 -33.19 -15.74 10.03
N TYR A 149 -32.48 -16.13 11.09
CA TYR A 149 -32.38 -15.34 12.31
C TYR A 149 -31.77 -13.95 12.09
N VAL A 150 -30.82 -13.84 11.16
CA VAL A 150 -30.11 -12.57 10.87
C VAL A 150 -30.60 -11.88 9.59
N ALA A 151 -31.65 -12.39 8.94
CA ALA A 151 -32.11 -11.91 7.63
C ALA A 151 -32.62 -10.46 7.64
N ALA A 152 -33.10 -9.97 8.79
CA ALA A 152 -33.50 -8.58 8.99
C ALA A 152 -32.34 -7.68 9.44
N GLY A 153 -31.13 -8.23 9.56
CA GLY A 153 -29.94 -7.52 10.00
C GLY A 153 -29.34 -6.62 8.93
N ASP A 154 -28.80 -5.48 9.36
CA ASP A 154 -28.06 -4.54 8.52
C ASP A 154 -26.79 -4.09 9.24
N LEU A 155 -25.65 -4.68 8.86
CA LEU A 155 -24.37 -4.51 9.56
C LEU A 155 -23.40 -3.67 8.73
N ALA A 156 -22.98 -2.52 9.27
CA ALA A 156 -22.05 -1.63 8.60
C ALA A 156 -20.73 -2.31 8.16
N PRO A 157 -20.10 -3.22 8.93
CA PRO A 157 -18.92 -3.96 8.47
C PRO A 157 -19.19 -4.87 7.27
N MET A 158 -20.33 -5.57 7.25
CA MET A 158 -20.72 -6.43 6.11
C MET A 158 -20.94 -5.61 4.85
N ASN A 159 -21.63 -4.46 4.99
CA ASN A 159 -21.84 -3.52 3.91
C ASN A 159 -20.53 -2.91 3.41
N ALA A 160 -19.58 -2.60 4.29
CA ALA A 160 -18.27 -2.08 3.91
C ALA A 160 -17.46 -3.13 3.13
N PHE A 161 -17.47 -4.38 3.58
CA PHE A 161 -16.77 -5.48 2.91
C PHE A 161 -17.34 -5.75 1.52
N ILE A 162 -18.64 -6.04 1.43
CA ILE A 162 -19.32 -6.33 0.15
C ILE A 162 -19.33 -5.09 -0.75
N GLY A 163 -19.53 -3.90 -0.18
CA GLY A 163 -19.49 -2.63 -0.93
C GLY A 163 -18.12 -2.36 -1.56
N GLY A 164 -17.03 -2.63 -0.84
CA GLY A 164 -15.68 -2.52 -1.38
C GLY A 164 -15.42 -3.51 -2.52
N LEU A 165 -15.85 -4.77 -2.37
CA LEU A 165 -15.74 -5.79 -3.41
C LEU A 165 -16.58 -5.43 -4.64
N ALA A 166 -17.86 -5.10 -4.46
CA ALA A 166 -18.77 -4.75 -5.55
C ALA A 166 -18.30 -3.49 -6.31
N ALA A 167 -17.85 -2.45 -5.59
CA ALA A 167 -17.27 -1.27 -6.22
C ALA A 167 -16.03 -1.64 -7.05
N GLN A 168 -15.18 -2.52 -6.54
CA GLN A 168 -14.02 -3.00 -7.30
C GLN A 168 -14.44 -3.81 -8.54
N GLU A 169 -15.49 -4.65 -8.48
CA GLU A 169 -16.03 -5.37 -9.65
C GLU A 169 -16.56 -4.40 -10.73
N VAL A 170 -17.22 -3.29 -10.33
CA VAL A 170 -17.62 -2.24 -11.26
C VAL A 170 -16.41 -1.64 -11.97
N MET A 171 -15.34 -1.36 -11.23
CA MET A 171 -14.09 -0.87 -11.84
C MET A 171 -13.48 -1.87 -12.82
N LYS A 172 -13.55 -3.18 -12.53
CA LYS A 172 -13.08 -4.23 -13.46
C LYS A 172 -13.94 -4.25 -14.73
N ALA A 173 -15.26 -4.20 -14.60
CA ALA A 173 -16.20 -4.21 -15.71
C ALA A 173 -15.99 -3.03 -16.68
N CYS A 174 -15.74 -1.83 -16.16
CA CYS A 174 -15.54 -0.64 -16.98
C CYS A 174 -14.13 -0.50 -17.58
N SER A 175 -13.13 -1.23 -17.08
CA SER A 175 -11.72 -1.04 -17.47
C SER A 175 -11.07 -2.25 -18.14
N GLY A 176 -11.64 -3.45 -18.00
CA GLY A 176 -10.97 -4.70 -18.39
C GLY A 176 -9.69 -4.98 -17.58
N LYS A 177 -9.50 -4.32 -16.43
CA LYS A 177 -8.34 -4.49 -15.55
C LYS A 177 -8.69 -5.41 -14.39
N PHE A 178 -7.82 -6.39 -14.13
CA PHE A 178 -7.98 -7.46 -13.14
C PHE A 178 -9.01 -8.53 -13.54
N MET A 179 -8.92 -9.70 -12.89
CA MET A 179 -9.85 -10.81 -13.10
C MET A 179 -11.16 -10.54 -12.33
N PRO A 180 -12.33 -10.54 -12.99
CA PRO A 180 -13.61 -10.42 -12.29
C PRO A 180 -13.94 -11.67 -11.49
N VAL A 181 -14.86 -11.52 -10.53
CA VAL A 181 -15.51 -12.66 -9.86
C VAL A 181 -16.33 -13.44 -10.89
N MET A 182 -16.14 -14.76 -10.95
CA MET A 182 -16.83 -15.66 -11.89
C MET A 182 -17.50 -16.81 -11.11
N GLN A 183 -18.78 -16.76 -10.81
CA GLN A 183 -19.69 -15.60 -10.89
C GLN A 183 -20.33 -15.27 -9.55
N TRP A 184 -20.44 -16.26 -8.66
CA TRP A 184 -21.07 -16.12 -7.36
C TRP A 184 -20.04 -16.09 -6.25
N LEU A 185 -20.20 -15.16 -5.32
CA LEU A 185 -19.36 -15.02 -4.14
C LEU A 185 -20.27 -14.92 -2.92
N TYR A 186 -20.19 -15.92 -2.05
CA TYR A 186 -20.90 -15.95 -0.78
C TYR A 186 -19.92 -15.71 0.36
N PHE A 187 -20.35 -14.96 1.36
CA PHE A 187 -19.56 -14.64 2.53
C PHE A 187 -20.44 -14.65 3.77
N ASP A 188 -19.93 -15.23 4.85
CA ASP A 188 -20.54 -15.20 6.16
C ASP A 188 -19.48 -14.96 7.23
N ALA A 189 -19.89 -14.26 8.29
CA ALA A 189 -19.09 -14.02 9.48
C ALA A 189 -19.86 -14.51 10.73
N LEU A 190 -20.36 -15.74 10.67
CA LEU A 190 -21.16 -16.33 11.75
C LEU A 190 -20.39 -16.45 13.07
N GLU A 191 -19.05 -16.45 13.01
CA GLU A 191 -18.17 -16.44 14.16
C GLU A 191 -18.23 -15.13 14.96
N CYS A 192 -18.88 -14.08 14.41
CA CYS A 192 -19.15 -12.85 15.15
C CYS A 192 -20.36 -12.96 16.10
N LEU A 193 -21.21 -13.99 15.94
CA LEU A 193 -22.32 -14.20 16.86
C LEU A 193 -21.79 -14.58 18.24
N PRO A 194 -22.41 -14.10 19.34
CA PRO A 194 -22.04 -14.51 20.68
C PRO A 194 -22.14 -16.03 20.86
N GLU A 195 -21.14 -16.62 21.54
CA GLU A 195 -21.12 -18.06 21.85
C GLU A 195 -22.26 -18.45 22.81
N ASP A 196 -22.67 -17.53 23.67
CA ASP A 196 -23.82 -17.70 24.56
C ASP A 196 -25.14 -17.54 23.79
N GLN A 197 -25.77 -18.66 23.46
CA GLN A 197 -27.04 -18.68 22.72
C GLN A 197 -28.22 -18.10 23.51
N GLU A 198 -28.16 -18.05 24.85
CA GLU A 198 -29.21 -17.42 25.67
C GLU A 198 -29.17 -15.88 25.60
N ALA A 199 -28.10 -15.32 25.05
CA ALA A 199 -27.97 -13.89 24.81
C ALA A 199 -28.89 -13.40 23.65
N LEU A 200 -29.31 -14.29 22.75
CA LEU A 200 -30.06 -13.97 21.54
C LEU A 200 -31.46 -14.58 21.57
N SER A 201 -32.41 -13.85 22.15
CA SER A 201 -33.84 -14.17 22.11
C SER A 201 -34.59 -13.21 21.19
N GLU A 202 -35.77 -13.61 20.70
CA GLU A 202 -36.64 -12.75 19.87
C GLU A 202 -36.83 -11.37 20.54
N ASP A 203 -37.16 -11.33 21.83
CA ASP A 203 -37.36 -10.09 22.60
C ASP A 203 -36.15 -9.13 22.60
N LYS A 204 -34.92 -9.66 22.70
CA LYS A 204 -33.70 -8.84 22.74
C LYS A 204 -33.29 -8.32 21.36
N CYS A 205 -33.78 -8.96 20.31
CA CYS A 205 -33.49 -8.63 18.91
C CYS A 205 -34.65 -7.85 18.25
N LEU A 206 -35.71 -7.52 19.00
CA LEU A 206 -36.82 -6.71 18.51
C LEU A 206 -36.34 -5.27 18.21
N PRO A 207 -36.76 -4.68 17.07
CA PRO A 207 -36.52 -3.28 16.78
C PRO A 207 -37.09 -2.36 17.87
N CYS A 208 -36.29 -1.40 18.33
CA CYS A 208 -36.66 -0.44 19.37
C CYS A 208 -36.85 0.97 18.81
N GLN A 209 -37.10 1.09 17.49
CA GLN A 209 -37.21 2.35 16.76
C GLN A 209 -35.98 3.25 16.94
N ASN A 210 -34.80 2.64 16.94
CA ASN A 210 -33.54 3.35 17.06
C ASN A 210 -32.65 3.10 15.84
N ARG A 211 -31.63 3.93 15.69
CA ARG A 211 -30.71 3.89 14.53
C ARG A 211 -29.87 2.61 14.44
N TYR A 212 -29.86 1.78 15.48
CA TYR A 212 -29.10 0.54 15.59
C TYR A 212 -30.00 -0.70 15.42
N ASP A 213 -31.29 -0.55 15.09
CA ASP A 213 -32.24 -1.67 14.97
C ASP A 213 -31.71 -2.77 14.03
N GLY A 214 -31.08 -2.41 12.90
CA GLY A 214 -30.47 -3.38 11.99
C GLY A 214 -29.29 -4.17 12.59
N GLN A 215 -28.57 -3.59 13.55
CA GLN A 215 -27.48 -4.27 14.26
C GLN A 215 -28.00 -5.07 15.46
N VAL A 216 -28.98 -4.52 16.18
CA VAL A 216 -29.68 -5.17 17.30
C VAL A 216 -30.43 -6.42 16.84
N ALA A 217 -30.97 -6.44 15.63
CA ALA A 217 -31.58 -7.62 15.03
C ALA A 217 -30.64 -8.84 14.93
N VAL A 218 -29.32 -8.62 14.92
CA VAL A 218 -28.31 -9.68 14.83
C VAL A 218 -27.67 -9.99 16.18
N PHE A 219 -27.33 -8.97 16.95
CA PHE A 219 -26.52 -9.11 18.16
C PHE A 219 -27.28 -8.88 19.47
N GLY A 220 -28.52 -8.43 19.40
CA GLY A 220 -29.34 -8.05 20.54
C GLY A 220 -28.96 -6.70 21.17
N SER A 221 -29.88 -6.14 21.94
CA SER A 221 -29.72 -4.84 22.60
C SER A 221 -28.60 -4.81 23.64
N SER A 222 -28.36 -5.92 24.34
CA SER A 222 -27.33 -6.00 25.38
C SER A 222 -25.91 -5.81 24.82
N LEU A 223 -25.60 -6.37 23.64
CA LEU A 223 -24.30 -6.13 23.01
C LEU A 223 -24.19 -4.68 22.51
N GLN A 224 -25.28 -4.10 22.01
CA GLN A 224 -25.31 -2.71 21.59
C GLN A 224 -24.97 -1.75 22.74
N GLU A 225 -25.50 -2.00 23.94
CA GLU A 225 -25.15 -1.23 25.14
C GLU A 225 -23.67 -1.40 25.51
N LYS A 226 -23.14 -2.62 25.40
CA LYS A 226 -21.71 -2.89 25.65
C LYS A 226 -20.82 -2.12 24.69
N LEU A 227 -21.18 -2.06 23.40
CA LEU A 227 -20.48 -1.27 22.38
C LEU A 227 -20.49 0.22 22.71
N GLY A 228 -21.63 0.73 23.18
CA GLY A 228 -21.76 2.12 23.61
C GLY A 228 -20.78 2.53 24.71
N LYS A 229 -20.44 1.61 25.62
CA LYS A 229 -19.54 1.87 26.77
C LYS A 229 -18.06 1.71 26.45
N GLN A 230 -17.70 1.27 25.25
CA GLN A 230 -16.30 0.98 24.90
C GLN A 230 -15.42 2.24 24.82
N ARG A 231 -14.15 2.08 25.20
CA ARG A 231 -13.09 3.07 25.06
C ARG A 231 -12.00 2.58 24.13
N TYR A 232 -11.97 3.12 22.91
CA TYR A 232 -11.02 2.68 21.88
C TYR A 232 -10.01 3.77 21.53
N PHE A 233 -8.77 3.35 21.28
CA PHE A 233 -7.73 4.21 20.74
C PHE A 233 -7.46 3.87 19.26
N LEU A 234 -7.73 4.83 18.38
CA LEU A 234 -7.48 4.74 16.94
C LEU A 234 -6.18 5.47 16.59
N VAL A 235 -5.19 4.72 16.09
CA VAL A 235 -3.89 5.27 15.71
C VAL A 235 -3.79 5.46 14.21
N GLY A 236 -3.96 6.70 13.76
CA GLY A 236 -4.00 7.09 12.35
C GLY A 236 -5.40 7.50 11.88
N ALA A 237 -5.49 8.61 11.16
CA ALA A 237 -6.69 9.16 10.54
C ALA A 237 -6.56 9.20 9.00
N GLY A 238 -5.79 8.26 8.44
CA GLY A 238 -5.61 8.05 7.00
C GLY A 238 -6.78 7.32 6.34
N ALA A 239 -6.51 6.57 5.27
CA ALA A 239 -7.56 5.85 4.51
C ALA A 239 -8.32 4.85 5.39
N ILE A 240 -7.58 3.98 6.10
CA ILE A 240 -8.13 3.01 7.04
C ILE A 240 -8.81 3.74 8.22
N GLY A 241 -8.19 4.82 8.73
CA GLY A 241 -8.73 5.58 9.86
C GLY A 241 -10.09 6.19 9.58
N CYS A 242 -10.28 6.77 8.38
CA CYS A 242 -11.58 7.28 7.93
C CYS A 242 -12.65 6.19 7.85
N GLU A 243 -12.31 5.02 7.30
CA GLU A 243 -13.23 3.87 7.22
C GLU A 243 -13.57 3.31 8.61
N LEU A 244 -12.58 3.20 9.51
CA LEU A 244 -12.80 2.77 10.89
C LEU A 244 -13.68 3.74 11.64
N LEU A 245 -13.45 5.06 11.58
CA LEU A 245 -14.30 6.04 12.25
C LEU A 245 -15.73 6.03 11.73
N LYS A 246 -15.93 5.89 10.41
CA LYS A 246 -17.29 5.71 9.85
C LYS A 246 -17.93 4.44 10.38
N ASN A 247 -17.22 3.31 10.40
CA ASN A 247 -17.77 2.07 10.94
C ASN A 247 -18.06 2.18 12.44
N PHE A 248 -17.17 2.78 13.25
CA PHE A 248 -17.41 3.03 14.68
C PHE A 248 -18.65 3.90 14.92
N ALA A 249 -18.85 4.95 14.10
CA ALA A 249 -20.03 5.79 14.15
C ALA A 249 -21.32 5.01 13.85
N MET A 250 -21.30 4.14 12.82
CA MET A 250 -22.47 3.33 12.44
C MET A 250 -22.74 2.20 13.45
N ILE A 251 -21.70 1.58 14.01
CA ILE A 251 -21.79 0.54 15.04
C ILE A 251 -22.30 1.11 16.36
N GLY A 252 -22.04 2.40 16.64
CA GLY A 252 -22.34 3.00 17.94
C GLY A 252 -21.26 2.76 19.00
N LEU A 253 -20.02 2.47 18.57
CA LEU A 253 -18.89 2.26 19.47
C LEU A 253 -18.59 3.55 20.25
N GLY A 254 -18.49 3.48 21.57
CA GLY A 254 -18.18 4.64 22.42
C GLY A 254 -19.25 5.74 22.42
N CYS A 255 -20.47 5.44 21.97
CA CYS A 255 -21.58 6.41 21.90
C CYS A 255 -22.43 6.49 23.18
N GLY A 256 -22.22 5.56 24.12
CA GLY A 256 -22.93 5.50 25.40
C GLY A 256 -22.18 6.22 26.51
N ASP A 257 -22.78 6.24 27.70
CA ASP A 257 -22.16 6.85 28.86
C ASP A 257 -20.90 6.09 29.30
N GLY A 258 -19.82 6.85 29.48
CA GLY A 258 -18.50 6.32 29.81
C GLY A 258 -17.70 5.78 28.61
N GLY A 259 -18.30 5.72 27.42
CA GLY A 259 -17.61 5.36 26.18
C GLY A 259 -16.94 6.56 25.51
N SER A 260 -15.87 6.30 24.75
CA SER A 260 -15.14 7.31 23.99
C SER A 260 -14.21 6.70 22.95
N ILE A 261 -13.94 7.44 21.88
CA ILE A 261 -12.91 7.10 20.90
C ILE A 261 -11.85 8.18 20.94
N THR A 262 -10.61 7.82 21.23
CA THR A 262 -9.47 8.73 21.05
C THR A 262 -8.86 8.45 19.67
N VAL A 263 -8.70 9.46 18.83
CA VAL A 263 -8.03 9.33 17.53
C VAL A 263 -6.81 10.24 17.50
N THR A 264 -5.67 9.73 17.02
CA THR A 264 -4.46 10.54 16.86
C THR A 264 -3.87 10.40 15.47
N ASP A 265 -3.48 11.53 14.87
CA ASP A 265 -2.73 11.61 13.62
C ASP A 265 -1.99 12.94 13.57
N MET A 266 -0.70 12.91 13.26
CA MET A 266 0.15 14.11 13.21
C MET A 266 0.10 14.83 11.86
N ASP A 267 -0.48 14.19 10.84
CA ASP A 267 -0.46 14.69 9.49
C ASP A 267 -1.59 15.69 9.23
N ILE A 268 -1.32 16.58 8.27
CA ILE A 268 -2.32 17.45 7.66
C ILE A 268 -2.95 16.82 6.42
N ILE A 269 -4.12 17.30 6.04
CA ILE A 269 -4.84 16.84 4.86
C ILE A 269 -4.18 17.41 3.60
N GLU A 270 -3.83 16.51 2.68
CA GLU A 270 -3.34 16.86 1.35
C GLU A 270 -4.38 16.57 0.25
N LYS A 271 -4.25 17.24 -0.89
CA LYS A 271 -5.11 16.97 -2.07
C LYS A 271 -5.06 15.51 -2.53
N SER A 272 -3.90 14.86 -2.41
CA SER A 272 -3.69 13.45 -2.79
C SER A 272 -4.50 12.47 -1.94
N ASN A 273 -4.91 12.89 -0.74
CA ASN A 273 -5.62 12.08 0.24
C ASN A 273 -7.09 11.91 -0.12
N LEU A 274 -7.70 12.94 -0.73
CA LEU A 274 -9.14 13.02 -1.02
C LEU A 274 -9.68 11.87 -1.88
N ASN A 275 -8.81 11.20 -2.65
CA ASN A 275 -9.18 10.05 -3.47
C ASN A 275 -9.61 8.81 -2.64
N ARG A 276 -9.19 8.71 -1.38
CA ARG A 276 -9.43 7.52 -0.53
C ARG A 276 -9.74 7.82 0.93
N GLN A 277 -9.73 9.09 1.32
CA GLN A 277 -10.04 9.56 2.67
C GLN A 277 -11.32 10.40 2.60
N PHE A 278 -12.45 9.71 2.41
CA PHE A 278 -13.73 10.32 2.03
C PHE A 278 -14.37 11.19 3.12
N LEU A 279 -13.86 11.19 4.35
CA LEU A 279 -14.29 12.13 5.40
C LEU A 279 -13.81 13.56 5.14
N PHE A 280 -12.81 13.74 4.27
CA PHE A 280 -12.21 15.03 3.97
C PHE A 280 -12.80 15.65 2.71
N ARG A 281 -12.77 16.97 2.61
CA ARG A 281 -13.23 17.73 1.45
C ARG A 281 -12.13 18.62 0.89
N PRO A 282 -12.26 19.13 -0.35
CA PRO A 282 -11.27 20.03 -0.93
C PRO A 282 -10.95 21.28 -0.09
N TRP A 283 -11.92 21.76 0.70
CA TRP A 283 -11.75 22.91 1.61
C TRP A 283 -11.12 22.55 2.96
N ASP A 284 -10.86 21.28 3.23
CA ASP A 284 -10.17 20.82 4.44
C ASP A 284 -8.67 20.63 4.24
N VAL A 285 -8.16 20.79 3.02
CA VAL A 285 -6.73 20.75 2.74
C VAL A 285 -6.00 21.75 3.65
N THR A 286 -4.85 21.34 4.19
CA THR A 286 -4.04 22.00 5.23
C THR A 286 -4.58 21.93 6.67
N LYS A 287 -5.76 21.38 6.92
CA LYS A 287 -6.24 21.11 8.29
C LYS A 287 -5.70 19.77 8.82
N SER A 288 -5.73 19.59 10.13
CA SER A 288 -5.42 18.32 10.79
C SER A 288 -6.36 17.20 10.31
N LYS A 289 -5.82 16.01 10.03
CA LYS A 289 -6.63 14.83 9.67
C LYS A 289 -7.53 14.39 10.81
N SER A 290 -6.99 14.29 12.03
CA SER A 290 -7.72 13.75 13.19
C SER A 290 -8.89 14.63 13.59
N ASP A 291 -8.70 15.95 13.69
CA ASP A 291 -9.76 16.90 14.06
C ASP A 291 -10.87 16.95 13.01
N THR A 292 -10.48 17.00 11.73
CA THR A 292 -11.46 17.04 10.64
C THR A 292 -12.25 15.74 10.57
N ALA A 293 -11.60 14.59 10.77
CA ALA A 293 -12.27 13.29 10.78
C ALA A 293 -13.25 13.18 11.94
N ALA A 294 -12.85 13.61 13.15
CA ALA A 294 -13.71 13.65 14.33
C ALA A 294 -14.96 14.54 14.11
N ALA A 295 -14.77 15.73 13.53
CA ALA A 295 -15.87 16.63 13.20
C ALA A 295 -16.82 16.02 12.15
N ALA A 296 -16.28 15.34 11.14
CA ALA A 296 -17.08 14.70 10.09
C ALA A 296 -17.93 13.54 10.64
N VAL A 297 -17.36 12.66 11.47
CA VAL A 297 -18.12 11.51 12.01
C VAL A 297 -19.15 11.90 13.05
N SER A 298 -18.96 13.01 13.75
CA SER A 298 -19.97 13.59 14.65
C SER A 298 -21.25 14.00 13.89
N GLN A 299 -21.14 14.31 12.60
CA GLN A 299 -22.32 14.55 11.75
C GLN A 299 -22.99 13.25 11.30
N ILE A 300 -22.22 12.17 11.12
CA ILE A 300 -22.77 10.84 10.80
C ILE A 300 -23.56 10.30 11.99
N ASN A 301 -23.01 10.41 13.20
CA ASN A 301 -23.67 10.02 14.42
C ASN A 301 -23.44 11.03 15.55
N PRO A 302 -24.44 11.86 15.92
CA PRO A 302 -24.29 12.85 16.98
C PRO A 302 -24.01 12.28 18.38
N HIS A 303 -24.22 10.98 18.60
CA HIS A 303 -23.93 10.33 19.90
C HIS A 303 -22.46 9.91 20.03
N ILE A 304 -21.68 9.88 18.94
CA ILE A 304 -20.28 9.47 18.99
C ILE A 304 -19.45 10.49 19.78
N ARG A 305 -18.60 9.99 20.68
CA ARG A 305 -17.70 10.83 21.48
C ARG A 305 -16.27 10.62 21.00
N VAL A 306 -15.79 11.52 20.15
CA VAL A 306 -14.43 11.44 19.59
C VAL A 306 -13.55 12.53 20.17
N ILE A 307 -12.41 12.14 20.73
CA ILE A 307 -11.35 13.02 21.22
C ILE A 307 -10.21 12.96 20.20
N SER A 308 -9.91 14.07 19.54
CA SER A 308 -8.88 14.15 18.51
C SER A 308 -7.58 14.72 19.05
N HIS A 309 -6.49 13.99 18.83
CA HIS A 309 -5.12 14.37 19.14
C HIS A 309 -4.31 14.52 17.85
N GLN A 310 -3.23 15.31 17.91
CA GLN A 310 -2.33 15.56 16.78
C GLN A 310 -0.92 14.99 17.02
N ASN A 311 -0.79 14.06 17.97
CA ASN A 311 0.50 13.58 18.44
C ASN A 311 0.98 12.40 17.58
N ARG A 312 2.26 12.43 17.19
CA ARG A 312 2.93 11.25 16.66
C ARG A 312 3.06 10.21 17.76
N VAL A 313 2.50 9.04 17.55
CA VAL A 313 2.68 7.93 18.49
C VAL A 313 4.10 7.40 18.41
N GLY A 314 4.75 7.29 19.56
CA GLY A 314 6.11 6.80 19.70
C GLY A 314 6.68 7.10 21.10
N PRO A 315 7.94 6.74 21.35
CA PRO A 315 8.56 6.93 22.68
C PRO A 315 8.52 8.37 23.19
N GLU A 316 8.56 9.35 22.29
CA GLU A 316 8.55 10.78 22.63
C GLU A 316 7.20 11.26 23.22
N THR A 317 6.10 10.54 22.97
CA THR A 317 4.73 10.93 23.38
C THR A 317 4.16 10.05 24.48
N GLU A 318 4.98 9.23 25.15
CA GLU A 318 4.55 8.40 26.29
C GLU A 318 4.10 9.21 27.51
N HIS A 319 4.53 10.46 27.62
CA HIS A 319 4.03 11.39 28.65
C HIS A 319 2.59 11.86 28.38
N VAL A 320 2.09 11.70 27.15
CA VAL A 320 0.68 11.96 26.78
C VAL A 320 -0.12 10.66 26.83
N TYR A 321 0.47 9.57 26.34
CA TYR A 321 -0.13 8.23 26.29
C TYR A 321 0.49 7.34 27.37
N ASP A 322 0.29 7.77 28.61
CA ASP A 322 0.86 7.17 29.81
C ASP A 322 0.10 5.91 30.26
N ASP A 323 0.45 5.43 31.45
CA ASP A 323 -0.18 4.25 32.05
C ASP A 323 -1.69 4.44 32.23
N ASP A 324 -2.11 5.59 32.76
CA ASP A 324 -3.53 5.88 33.03
C ASP A 324 -4.33 5.92 31.72
N PHE A 325 -3.77 6.47 30.65
CA PHE A 325 -4.39 6.44 29.34
C PHE A 325 -4.65 5.00 28.88
N PHE A 326 -3.62 4.15 28.84
CA PHE A 326 -3.76 2.78 28.34
C PHE A 326 -4.62 1.91 29.26
N GLN A 327 -4.50 2.03 30.58
CA GLN A 327 -5.28 1.22 31.53
C GLN A 327 -6.78 1.39 31.33
N ASN A 328 -7.22 2.60 30.97
CA ASN A 328 -8.62 2.95 30.74
C ASN A 328 -9.16 2.51 29.37
N LEU A 329 -8.34 1.97 28.46
CA LEU A 329 -8.80 1.50 27.15
C LEU A 329 -9.37 0.08 27.21
N ASP A 330 -10.36 -0.20 26.37
CA ASP A 330 -10.85 -1.55 26.10
C ASP A 330 -10.13 -2.19 24.90
N GLY A 331 -9.61 -1.38 23.98
CA GLY A 331 -8.88 -1.87 22.82
C GLY A 331 -8.22 -0.76 21.98
N VAL A 332 -7.37 -1.19 21.06
CA VAL A 332 -6.64 -0.34 20.11
C VAL A 332 -6.91 -0.80 18.69
N ALA A 333 -7.08 0.15 17.77
CA ALA A 333 -7.17 -0.12 16.33
C ALA A 333 -6.10 0.68 15.58
N ASN A 334 -5.27 -0.02 14.81
CA ASN A 334 -4.23 0.61 14.00
C ASN A 334 -4.76 0.96 12.60
N ALA A 335 -4.39 2.16 12.15
CA ALA A 335 -4.62 2.68 10.80
C ALA A 335 -3.34 3.32 10.24
N LEU A 336 -2.22 2.61 10.46
CA LEU A 336 -0.86 3.08 10.23
C LEU A 336 -0.36 2.78 8.80
N ASP A 337 0.71 3.44 8.37
CA ASP A 337 1.31 3.28 7.04
C ASP A 337 2.77 2.82 7.05
N ASN A 338 3.37 2.67 8.24
CA ASN A 338 4.75 2.24 8.42
C ASN A 338 4.86 1.13 9.47
N VAL A 339 5.90 0.29 9.35
CA VAL A 339 6.11 -0.88 10.21
C VAL A 339 6.57 -0.46 11.61
N ASP A 340 7.37 0.59 11.74
CA ASP A 340 7.92 1.02 13.02
C ASP A 340 6.82 1.43 14.02
N ALA A 341 5.83 2.20 13.56
CA ALA A 341 4.70 2.59 14.39
C ALA A 341 3.82 1.38 14.77
N ARG A 342 3.64 0.41 13.86
CA ARG A 342 2.92 -0.83 14.16
C ARG A 342 3.62 -1.63 15.25
N MET A 343 4.93 -1.81 15.11
CA MET A 343 5.77 -2.50 16.09
C MET A 343 5.77 -1.78 17.45
N TYR A 344 5.76 -0.45 17.45
CA TYR A 344 5.62 0.33 18.68
C TYR A 344 4.28 0.07 19.36
N MET A 345 3.16 0.17 18.63
CA MET A 345 1.83 -0.05 19.19
C MET A 345 1.60 -1.48 19.65
N ASP A 346 2.13 -2.46 18.93
CA ASP A 346 2.10 -3.86 19.34
C ASP A 346 2.76 -4.06 20.71
N ARG A 347 3.98 -3.53 20.90
CA ARG A 347 4.70 -3.61 22.19
C ARG A 347 3.92 -2.96 23.33
N ARG A 348 3.31 -1.80 23.10
CA ARG A 348 2.48 -1.11 24.10
C ARG A 348 1.24 -1.94 24.44
N CYS A 349 0.55 -2.49 23.44
CA CYS A 349 -0.63 -3.33 23.65
C CYS A 349 -0.31 -4.62 24.41
N VAL A 350 0.83 -5.26 24.12
CA VAL A 350 1.32 -6.42 24.88
C VAL A 350 1.60 -6.04 26.33
N TYR A 351 2.30 -4.90 26.56
CA TYR A 351 2.64 -4.43 27.91
C TYR A 351 1.39 -4.15 28.76
N TYR A 352 0.41 -3.41 28.23
CA TYR A 352 -0.84 -3.08 28.93
C TYR A 352 -1.95 -4.12 28.80
N ARG A 353 -1.68 -5.24 28.11
CA ARG A 353 -2.63 -6.34 27.87
C ARG A 353 -3.93 -5.85 27.22
N LYS A 354 -3.79 -5.05 26.16
CA LYS A 354 -4.92 -4.50 25.40
C LYS A 354 -5.08 -5.22 24.06
N PRO A 355 -6.31 -5.60 23.67
CA PRO A 355 -6.59 -6.07 22.33
C PRO A 355 -6.15 -5.08 21.26
N LEU A 356 -5.54 -5.58 20.20
CA LEU A 356 -5.09 -4.78 19.07
C LEU A 356 -5.69 -5.32 17.75
N LEU A 357 -6.35 -4.43 17.01
CA LEU A 357 -6.84 -4.68 15.66
C LEU A 357 -5.86 -4.05 14.65
N GLU A 358 -5.15 -4.89 13.91
CA GLU A 358 -4.15 -4.48 12.92
C GLU A 358 -4.66 -4.71 11.49
N SER A 359 -4.35 -3.77 10.59
CA SER A 359 -4.68 -3.90 9.18
C SER A 359 -3.72 -3.14 8.25
N GLY A 360 -3.55 -3.66 7.04
CA GLY A 360 -2.67 -3.09 6.03
C GLY A 360 -3.26 -3.20 4.62
N THR A 361 -2.90 -2.26 3.75
CA THR A 361 -3.29 -2.30 2.33
C THR A 361 -2.12 -1.94 1.42
N LEU A 362 -2.06 -2.58 0.25
CA LEU A 362 -1.12 -2.28 -0.82
C LEU A 362 -1.78 -2.51 -2.18
N GLY A 363 -2.27 -1.44 -2.81
CA GLY A 363 -3.05 -1.53 -4.04
C GLY A 363 -4.34 -2.32 -3.82
N THR A 364 -4.52 -3.42 -4.55
CA THR A 364 -5.68 -4.32 -4.39
C THR A 364 -5.46 -5.43 -3.35
N LYS A 365 -4.32 -5.43 -2.65
CA LYS A 365 -4.02 -6.37 -1.57
C LYS A 365 -4.37 -5.75 -0.23
N GLY A 366 -4.86 -6.56 0.70
CA GLY A 366 -5.06 -6.17 2.09
C GLY A 366 -4.88 -7.35 3.02
N ASN A 367 -4.62 -7.06 4.29
CA ASN A 367 -4.54 -8.03 5.36
C ASN A 367 -5.16 -7.46 6.63
N VAL A 368 -5.66 -8.35 7.49
CA VAL A 368 -6.17 -8.06 8.82
C VAL A 368 -5.55 -9.06 9.78
N GLN A 369 -5.13 -8.60 10.95
CA GLN A 369 -4.62 -9.44 12.03
C GLN A 369 -5.22 -8.96 13.35
N VAL A 370 -5.63 -9.92 14.18
CA VAL A 370 -6.16 -9.65 15.52
C VAL A 370 -5.15 -10.14 16.56
N VAL A 371 -4.85 -9.29 17.54
CA VAL A 371 -3.99 -9.63 18.67
C VAL A 371 -4.82 -9.56 19.94
N ILE A 372 -5.12 -10.72 20.51
CA ILE A 372 -5.90 -10.86 21.75
C ILE A 372 -4.97 -11.26 22.90
N PRO A 373 -4.92 -10.49 23.99
CA PRO A 373 -4.11 -10.79 25.16
C PRO A 373 -4.37 -12.21 25.68
N PHE A 374 -3.29 -12.93 25.99
CA PHE A 374 -3.32 -14.31 26.53
C PHE A 374 -3.94 -15.36 25.60
N LEU A 375 -4.16 -15.05 24.32
CA LEU A 375 -4.76 -15.99 23.36
C LEU A 375 -3.95 -16.14 22.07
N THR A 376 -3.62 -15.03 21.41
CA THR A 376 -2.93 -15.04 20.11
C THR A 376 -1.49 -14.56 20.23
N GLU A 377 -0.70 -14.78 19.17
CA GLU A 377 0.59 -14.12 19.02
C GLU A 377 0.45 -12.61 18.81
N SER A 378 1.54 -11.88 19.06
CA SER A 378 1.64 -10.44 18.80
C SER A 378 2.04 -10.16 17.35
N TYR A 379 1.84 -8.93 16.87
CA TYR A 379 2.26 -8.56 15.51
C TYR A 379 3.77 -8.79 15.30
N SER A 380 4.58 -8.43 16.29
CA SER A 380 6.04 -8.58 16.27
C SER A 380 6.56 -10.02 16.42
N SER A 381 5.67 -11.00 16.65
CA SER A 381 6.04 -12.42 16.71
C SER A 381 6.37 -13.01 15.34
N SER A 382 5.85 -12.40 14.27
CA SER A 382 6.13 -12.77 12.88
C SER A 382 7.05 -11.75 12.21
N GLN A 383 7.88 -12.20 11.27
CA GLN A 383 8.80 -11.31 10.54
C GLN A 383 8.38 -11.17 9.09
N ASP A 384 7.98 -9.96 8.72
CA ASP A 384 7.77 -9.60 7.33
C ASP A 384 9.11 -9.58 6.56
N PRO A 385 9.12 -9.98 5.28
CA PRO A 385 10.31 -9.89 4.47
C PRO A 385 10.79 -8.43 4.38
N PRO A 386 12.07 -8.15 4.66
CA PRO A 386 12.56 -6.78 4.67
C PRO A 386 12.47 -6.16 3.28
N GLU A 387 12.36 -4.83 3.23
CA GLU A 387 12.46 -4.11 1.96
C GLU A 387 13.78 -4.47 1.26
N LYS A 388 13.69 -4.71 -0.05
CA LYS A 388 14.87 -5.04 -0.87
C LYS A 388 15.80 -3.84 -0.95
N SER A 389 16.84 -3.82 -0.14
CA SER A 389 17.91 -2.83 -0.24
C SER A 389 18.76 -3.08 -1.49
N ILE A 390 18.98 -2.05 -2.31
CA ILE A 390 19.85 -2.14 -3.48
C ILE A 390 21.32 -2.05 -3.03
N PRO A 391 22.20 -2.96 -3.45
CA PRO A 391 23.63 -2.91 -3.13
C PRO A 391 24.28 -1.57 -3.50
N ILE A 392 25.20 -1.07 -2.68
CA ILE A 392 25.79 0.27 -2.84
C ILE A 392 26.60 0.36 -4.14
N CYS A 393 27.34 -0.69 -4.51
CA CYS A 393 28.10 -0.75 -5.75
C CYS A 393 27.19 -0.66 -7.00
N THR A 394 25.99 -1.24 -6.93
CA THR A 394 24.98 -1.17 -7.99
C THR A 394 24.43 0.24 -8.13
N LEU A 395 24.13 0.92 -7.01
CA LEU A 395 23.69 2.31 -7.01
C LEU A 395 24.80 3.24 -7.54
N LYS A 396 26.03 3.09 -7.04
CA LYS A 396 27.12 4.04 -7.32
C LYS A 396 27.71 3.88 -8.73
N ASN A 397 27.91 2.65 -9.20
CA ASN A 397 28.74 2.36 -10.37
C ASN A 397 28.02 1.56 -11.47
N PHE A 398 27.06 0.70 -11.13
CA PHE A 398 26.49 -0.27 -12.07
C PHE A 398 24.94 -0.31 -12.08
N PRO A 399 24.24 0.82 -12.32
CA PRO A 399 22.79 0.82 -12.42
C PRO A 399 22.34 0.06 -13.67
N ASN A 400 21.27 -0.73 -13.56
CA ASN A 400 20.73 -1.53 -14.67
C ASN A 400 19.20 -1.52 -14.74
N ALA A 401 18.54 -0.90 -13.76
CA ALA A 401 17.11 -0.69 -13.69
C ALA A 401 16.83 0.78 -13.32
N ILE A 402 15.65 1.29 -13.66
CA ILE A 402 15.30 2.71 -13.45
C ILE A 402 15.22 3.06 -11.96
N GLU A 403 14.85 2.10 -11.13
CA GLU A 403 14.79 2.22 -9.67
C GLU A 403 16.16 2.55 -9.08
N HIS A 404 17.24 2.03 -9.67
CA HIS A 404 18.60 2.30 -9.20
C HIS A 404 18.97 3.76 -9.44
N THR A 405 18.64 4.31 -10.62
CA THR A 405 18.95 5.72 -10.93
C THR A 405 18.07 6.67 -10.12
N LEU A 406 16.79 6.33 -9.90
CA LEU A 406 15.89 7.09 -9.02
C LEU A 406 16.41 7.13 -7.57
N GLN A 407 16.87 6.00 -7.03
CA GLN A 407 17.42 5.95 -5.68
C GLN A 407 18.73 6.75 -5.55
N VAL A 408 19.59 6.73 -6.58
CA VAL A 408 20.79 7.59 -6.63
C VAL A 408 20.42 9.07 -6.60
N ILE A 409 19.41 9.48 -7.38
CA ILE A 409 18.95 10.88 -7.41
C ILE A 409 18.34 11.27 -6.07
N SER A 410 17.54 10.39 -5.44
CA SER A 410 16.90 10.61 -4.15
C SER A 410 17.93 10.74 -3.00
N CYS A 411 18.89 9.81 -2.92
CA CYS A 411 19.98 9.84 -1.94
C CYS A 411 20.95 10.99 -2.20
N GLY A 412 21.28 11.23 -3.48
CA GLY A 412 22.13 12.32 -3.94
C GLY A 412 21.51 13.67 -3.59
N GLY A 413 20.22 13.87 -3.90
CA GLY A 413 19.47 15.07 -3.55
C GLY A 413 19.43 15.33 -2.03
N ARG A 414 19.03 14.33 -1.23
CA ARG A 414 18.96 14.49 0.24
C ARG A 414 20.32 14.83 0.86
N LYS A 415 21.41 14.21 0.42
CA LYS A 415 22.76 14.51 0.96
C LYS A 415 23.32 15.84 0.43
N ARG A 416 23.08 16.16 -0.84
CA ARG A 416 23.61 17.34 -1.54
C ARG A 416 22.97 18.64 -1.05
N TRP A 417 21.66 18.64 -0.81
CA TRP A 417 20.92 19.84 -0.44
C TRP A 417 20.80 20.07 1.08
N ASN A 418 20.91 19.01 1.92
CA ASN A 418 20.84 19.15 3.38
C ASN A 418 22.20 19.09 4.11
N ARG A 419 23.31 18.71 3.48
CA ARG A 419 24.62 18.61 4.19
C ARG A 419 25.84 19.22 3.49
N GLN A 420 25.79 19.59 2.21
CA GLN A 420 27.02 20.09 1.54
C GLN A 420 26.73 20.94 0.31
N ALA A 421 26.35 22.20 0.53
CA ALA A 421 25.97 23.10 -0.56
C ALA A 421 27.12 23.91 -1.18
N SER A 422 28.36 23.87 -0.67
CA SER A 422 29.34 24.92 -1.04
C SER A 422 30.33 24.66 -2.19
N ARG A 423 30.38 23.51 -2.89
CA ARG A 423 31.46 23.29 -3.90
C ARG A 423 31.06 22.75 -5.27
N GLN A 424 29.78 22.59 -5.59
CA GLN A 424 29.40 21.85 -6.79
C GLN A 424 28.62 22.60 -7.87
N CYS A 425 28.36 23.90 -7.78
CA CYS A 425 27.73 24.60 -8.93
C CYS A 425 28.64 24.65 -10.17
N GLN A 426 29.95 24.84 -10.02
CA GLN A 426 30.89 24.61 -11.12
C GLN A 426 30.91 23.14 -11.55
N ALA A 427 30.91 22.20 -10.59
CA ALA A 427 30.84 20.76 -10.85
C ALA A 427 29.40 20.23 -11.14
N LEU A 428 28.44 21.07 -11.51
CA LEU A 428 27.07 20.68 -11.88
C LEU A 428 26.81 20.90 -13.36
N LEU A 429 27.29 22.01 -13.90
CA LEU A 429 27.31 22.27 -15.34
C LEU A 429 28.40 21.44 -16.02
N ILE A 430 29.56 21.26 -15.38
CA ILE A 430 30.71 20.59 -15.99
C ILE A 430 30.49 19.08 -16.18
N PRO A 431 29.94 18.28 -15.25
CA PRO A 431 29.71 16.86 -15.55
C PRO A 431 28.55 16.67 -16.54
N VAL A 432 27.49 17.47 -16.49
CA VAL A 432 26.43 17.31 -17.50
C VAL A 432 26.94 17.69 -18.90
N MET A 433 27.89 18.63 -19.01
CA MET A 433 28.55 19.00 -20.26
C MET A 433 29.78 18.16 -20.63
N GLN A 434 30.40 17.45 -19.69
CA GLN A 434 31.70 16.78 -19.88
C GLN A 434 31.91 15.51 -19.03
N THR A 435 30.88 14.83 -18.51
CA THR A 435 31.08 13.43 -18.07
C THR A 435 31.15 12.50 -19.29
N SER A 436 32.20 12.72 -20.08
CA SER A 436 33.17 11.69 -20.40
C SER A 436 33.61 10.94 -19.14
N VAL A 437 32.72 10.13 -18.55
CA VAL A 437 33.18 8.91 -17.89
C VAL A 437 33.76 8.06 -19.02
N TYR A 438 35.00 8.36 -19.38
CA TYR A 438 35.80 7.58 -20.30
C TYR A 438 36.27 6.35 -19.53
N ILE A 439 35.32 5.56 -19.01
CA ILE A 439 35.55 4.12 -19.04
C ILE A 439 35.37 3.81 -20.52
N ARG A 440 36.47 3.81 -21.29
CA ARG A 440 36.44 3.10 -22.56
C ARG A 440 35.80 1.75 -22.23
N CYS A 441 34.77 1.32 -22.97
CA CYS A 441 34.39 -0.09 -23.00
C CYS A 441 35.55 -0.91 -23.63
N ALA A 442 36.79 -0.68 -23.22
CA ALA A 442 37.96 -1.45 -23.56
C ALA A 442 37.80 -2.77 -22.81
N LEU A 443 37.11 -3.72 -23.46
CA LEU A 443 36.79 -5.09 -23.07
C LEU A 443 37.67 -5.66 -21.94
N PRO A 444 37.49 -5.27 -20.67
CA PRO A 444 38.32 -5.82 -19.61
C PRO A 444 37.78 -7.22 -19.40
N LEU A 445 38.64 -8.22 -19.49
CA LEU A 445 38.28 -9.55 -19.05
C LEU A 445 38.38 -9.58 -17.52
N THR A 446 37.43 -10.25 -16.90
CA THR A 446 37.53 -10.63 -15.48
C THR A 446 38.63 -11.68 -15.31
N GLY A 447 39.01 -12.00 -14.07
CA GLY A 447 39.99 -13.06 -13.79
C GLY A 447 39.61 -14.44 -14.36
N SER A 448 38.33 -14.65 -14.70
CA SER A 448 37.84 -15.86 -15.36
C SER A 448 37.78 -15.79 -16.89
N GLY A 449 38.32 -14.73 -17.51
CA GLY A 449 38.28 -14.53 -18.97
C GLY A 449 36.93 -14.06 -19.52
N ALA A 450 35.91 -13.85 -18.68
CA ALA A 450 34.60 -13.35 -19.11
C ALA A 450 34.59 -11.81 -19.25
N PRO A 451 33.83 -11.23 -20.19
CA PRO A 451 33.70 -9.78 -20.34
C PRO A 451 33.17 -9.10 -19.07
N PHE A 452 33.88 -8.08 -18.58
CA PHE A 452 33.49 -7.32 -17.39
C PHE A 452 32.11 -6.67 -17.53
N TRP A 453 31.82 -6.09 -18.70
CA TRP A 453 30.52 -5.50 -19.04
C TRP A 453 29.56 -6.57 -19.56
N SER A 454 29.02 -7.37 -18.65
CA SER A 454 28.04 -8.42 -18.98
C SER A 454 26.99 -8.58 -17.90
N GLY A 455 25.78 -9.00 -18.29
CA GLY A 455 24.64 -9.19 -17.38
C GLY A 455 24.22 -7.89 -16.68
N PRO A 456 24.34 -7.77 -15.34
CA PRO A 456 23.88 -6.60 -14.59
C PRO A 456 24.77 -5.35 -14.76
N LYS A 457 25.95 -5.48 -15.38
CA LYS A 457 26.88 -4.37 -15.61
C LYS A 457 26.71 -3.84 -17.04
N ARG A 458 25.98 -2.72 -17.19
CA ARG A 458 25.80 -2.04 -18.48
C ARG A 458 26.96 -1.07 -18.71
N CYS A 459 27.60 -1.13 -19.88
CA CYS A 459 28.68 -0.19 -20.18
C CYS A 459 28.09 1.22 -20.38
N PRO A 460 28.51 2.22 -19.58
CA PRO A 460 28.03 3.59 -19.75
C PRO A 460 28.64 4.22 -21.00
N HIS A 461 27.94 5.19 -21.56
CA HIS A 461 28.46 6.06 -22.61
C HIS A 461 28.37 7.50 -22.12
N PRO A 462 29.36 8.33 -22.44
CA PRO A 462 29.33 9.70 -22.02
C PRO A 462 28.24 10.48 -22.74
N LEU A 463 27.56 11.34 -21.98
CA LEU A 463 26.49 12.19 -22.50
C LEU A 463 27.09 13.55 -22.83
N ILE A 464 26.91 14.00 -24.08
CA ILE A 464 27.27 15.35 -24.50
C ILE A 464 26.05 16.24 -24.21
N PHE A 465 26.26 17.31 -23.46
CA PHE A 465 25.19 18.27 -23.22
C PHE A 465 24.73 18.91 -24.52
N ASP A 466 23.43 19.11 -24.60
CA ASP A 466 22.76 19.78 -25.70
C ASP A 466 21.71 20.69 -25.08
N VAL A 467 21.83 21.99 -25.34
CA VAL A 467 20.93 23.01 -24.81
C VAL A 467 19.53 22.91 -25.41
N ASN A 468 19.39 22.29 -26.59
CA ASN A 468 18.11 22.07 -27.25
C ASN A 468 17.41 20.80 -26.75
N ASN A 469 18.12 19.94 -26.01
CA ASN A 469 17.51 18.78 -25.39
C ASN A 469 16.72 19.22 -24.14
N PRO A 470 15.39 19.07 -24.11
CA PRO A 470 14.57 19.54 -23.01
C PRO A 470 14.95 18.90 -21.67
N LEU A 471 15.35 17.62 -21.66
CA LEU A 471 15.75 16.92 -20.43
C LEU A 471 17.03 17.51 -19.82
N HIS A 472 17.99 17.88 -20.67
CA HIS A 472 19.23 18.50 -20.21
C HIS A 472 18.97 19.88 -19.62
N LEU A 473 18.15 20.69 -20.31
CA LEU A 473 17.78 22.02 -19.86
C LEU A 473 16.93 21.99 -18.58
N ASP A 474 15.99 21.05 -18.48
CA ASP A 474 15.15 20.85 -17.29
C ASP A 474 16.01 20.53 -16.06
N TYR A 475 17.03 19.67 -16.21
CA TYR A 475 17.98 19.37 -15.13
C TYR A 475 18.71 20.63 -14.66
N VAL A 476 19.24 21.43 -15.59
CA VAL A 476 19.98 22.66 -15.25
C VAL A 476 19.09 23.66 -14.53
N ILE A 477 17.88 23.90 -15.03
CA ILE A 477 16.93 24.85 -14.43
C ILE A 477 16.52 24.38 -13.03
N ALA A 478 16.16 23.11 -12.86
CA ALA A 478 15.79 22.57 -11.56
C ALA A 478 16.95 22.65 -10.56
N ALA A 479 18.16 22.24 -10.97
CA ALA A 479 19.34 22.28 -10.11
C ALA A 479 19.73 23.71 -9.74
N ALA A 480 19.70 24.65 -10.69
CA ALA A 480 20.01 26.06 -10.44
C ALA A 480 19.00 26.71 -9.48
N ASN A 481 17.71 26.43 -9.66
CA ASN A 481 16.67 26.97 -8.79
C ASN A 481 16.73 26.39 -7.36
N LEU A 482 16.97 25.09 -7.21
CA LEU A 482 17.19 24.47 -5.90
C LEU A 482 18.44 25.04 -5.22
N PHE A 483 19.53 25.23 -5.97
CA PHE A 483 20.73 25.87 -5.45
C PHE A 483 20.46 27.31 -5.02
N ALA A 484 19.77 28.10 -5.84
CA ALA A 484 19.39 29.46 -5.50
C ALA A 484 18.58 29.52 -4.20
N GLN A 485 17.59 28.64 -4.03
CA GLN A 485 16.78 28.55 -2.81
C GLN A 485 17.62 28.26 -1.57
N THR A 486 18.60 27.35 -1.66
CA THR A 486 19.48 27.04 -0.53
C THR A 486 20.24 28.27 -0.01
N TYR A 487 20.54 29.22 -0.89
CA TYR A 487 21.25 30.47 -0.58
C TYR A 487 20.30 31.68 -0.44
N GLY A 488 18.98 31.47 -0.43
CA GLY A 488 17.99 32.56 -0.30
C GLY A 488 17.88 33.46 -1.53
N MET A 489 18.30 32.99 -2.71
CA MET A 489 18.22 33.71 -3.98
C MET A 489 16.96 33.33 -4.75
N MET A 490 16.40 34.28 -5.50
CA MET A 490 15.29 34.03 -6.41
C MET A 490 15.76 33.26 -7.65
N GLY A 491 15.11 32.13 -7.93
CA GLY A 491 15.29 31.38 -9.16
C GLY A 491 14.60 32.01 -10.37
N SER A 492 15.00 31.61 -11.58
CA SER A 492 14.36 32.01 -12.84
C SER A 492 13.76 30.80 -13.56
N GLN A 493 12.67 31.02 -14.28
CA GLN A 493 12.04 30.04 -15.18
C GLN A 493 12.17 30.43 -16.66
N ASP A 494 12.83 31.54 -16.97
CA ASP A 494 13.06 31.97 -18.35
C ASP A 494 14.11 31.06 -19.03
N ARG A 495 13.60 30.06 -19.74
CA ARG A 495 14.41 29.12 -20.52
C ARG A 495 15.29 29.83 -21.54
N SER A 496 14.82 30.91 -22.16
CA SER A 496 15.56 31.61 -23.21
C SER A 496 16.80 32.31 -22.67
N ALA A 497 16.66 32.95 -21.50
CA ALA A 497 17.77 33.59 -20.80
C ALA A 497 18.80 32.57 -20.31
N VAL A 498 18.34 31.44 -19.75
CA VAL A 498 19.21 30.35 -19.29
C VAL A 498 19.99 29.75 -20.46
N THR A 499 19.34 29.51 -21.61
CA THR A 499 20.01 29.01 -22.82
C THR A 499 21.12 29.94 -23.29
N LYS A 500 20.86 31.26 -23.37
CA LYS A 500 21.87 32.25 -23.78
C LYS A 500 23.07 32.26 -22.82
N LEU A 501 22.80 32.19 -21.51
CA LEU A 501 23.85 32.13 -20.49
C LEU A 501 24.72 30.89 -20.70
N ILE A 502 24.10 29.71 -20.84
CA ILE A 502 24.80 28.44 -21.02
C ILE A 502 25.70 28.47 -22.27
N GLN A 503 25.20 28.98 -23.40
CA GLN A 503 25.97 29.07 -24.65
C GLN A 503 27.23 29.94 -24.52
N SER A 504 27.26 30.87 -23.56
CA SER A 504 28.42 31.73 -23.29
C SER A 504 29.42 31.13 -22.30
N MET A 505 29.12 29.99 -21.67
CA MET A 505 29.97 29.40 -20.63
C MET A 505 31.12 28.58 -21.25
N GLN A 506 32.33 28.78 -20.72
CA GLN A 506 33.46 27.91 -21.03
C GLN A 506 33.50 26.72 -20.06
N VAL A 507 33.51 25.50 -20.61
CA VAL A 507 33.57 24.26 -19.83
C VAL A 507 35.03 23.77 -19.79
N PRO A 508 35.71 23.77 -18.62
CA PRO A 508 37.12 23.39 -18.51
C PRO A 508 37.31 21.90 -18.81
N GLU A 509 38.27 21.56 -19.66
CA GLU A 509 38.52 20.20 -20.13
C GLU A 509 38.77 19.19 -18.98
N PHE A 510 38.07 18.06 -19.01
CA PHE A 510 38.23 16.99 -18.04
C PHE A 510 39.44 16.10 -18.35
N THR A 511 40.38 15.99 -17.39
CA THR A 511 41.55 15.09 -17.48
C THR A 511 41.45 13.94 -16.48
N LEU A 512 41.75 12.72 -16.95
CA LEU A 512 41.74 11.52 -16.11
C LEU A 512 42.90 11.53 -15.12
N LYS A 513 42.59 11.41 -13.83
CA LYS A 513 43.60 11.21 -12.78
C LYS A 513 43.97 9.73 -12.70
N SER A 514 45.26 9.41 -12.82
CA SER A 514 45.77 8.05 -12.60
C SER A 514 45.66 7.66 -11.11
N GLY A 515 45.27 6.41 -10.83
CA GLY A 515 45.21 5.87 -9.45
C GLY A 515 43.83 5.82 -8.78
N VAL A 516 42.77 6.33 -9.41
CA VAL A 516 41.40 6.21 -8.87
C VAL A 516 40.86 4.79 -9.09
N ARG A 517 40.72 4.00 -8.01
CA ARG A 517 40.13 2.65 -8.06
C ARG A 517 38.63 2.70 -7.79
N SER A 518 37.82 2.19 -8.73
CA SER A 518 36.39 1.99 -8.54
C SER A 518 36.14 0.63 -7.89
N GLN A 519 35.45 0.62 -6.75
CA GLN A 519 35.06 -0.62 -6.07
C GLN A 519 34.02 -1.39 -6.89
N VAL A 520 34.25 -2.69 -7.07
CA VAL A 520 33.44 -3.56 -7.92
C VAL A 520 32.44 -4.37 -7.09
N SER A 521 32.63 -4.45 -5.77
CA SER A 521 31.75 -5.12 -4.80
C SER A 521 31.59 -4.31 -3.51
N ASP A 522 30.53 -4.60 -2.75
CA ASP A 522 30.30 -3.96 -1.45
C ASP A 522 31.34 -4.40 -0.39
N GLN A 523 31.94 -5.58 -0.54
CA GLN A 523 33.02 -6.07 0.33
C GLN A 523 34.33 -5.26 0.16
N GLU A 524 34.66 -4.85 -1.07
CA GLU A 524 35.78 -3.95 -1.35
C GLU A 524 35.53 -2.53 -0.81
N LEU A 525 34.27 -2.10 -0.77
CA LEU A 525 33.84 -0.82 -0.19
C LEU A 525 34.11 -0.73 1.31
N GLN A 526 33.87 -1.81 2.03
CA GLN A 526 34.02 -1.85 3.50
C GLN A 526 35.48 -1.93 3.96
N THR A 527 36.39 -2.42 3.12
CA THR A 527 37.80 -2.68 3.45
C THR A 527 38.76 -1.54 3.12
N SER A 528 38.29 -0.49 2.44
CA SER A 528 39.15 0.58 1.88
C SER A 528 39.10 1.92 2.63
N SER A 529 38.63 1.95 3.87
CA SER A 529 38.56 3.17 4.69
C SER A 529 39.89 3.49 5.40
N SER A 530 40.94 3.81 4.64
CA SER A 530 42.09 4.56 5.17
C SER A 530 41.85 6.06 4.91
N VAL A 531 41.57 6.83 5.95
CA VAL A 531 41.42 8.29 5.85
C VAL A 531 42.81 8.91 5.75
N ASP A 532 43.04 9.76 4.75
CA ASP A 532 44.26 10.57 4.65
C ASP A 532 44.15 11.75 5.63
N ASP A 533 44.64 11.53 6.85
CA ASP A 533 44.55 12.49 7.96
C ASP A 533 45.27 13.82 7.67
N ASN A 534 46.31 13.81 6.83
CA ASN A 534 47.02 15.03 6.44
C ASN A 534 46.13 15.93 5.58
N ARG A 535 45.42 15.34 4.61
CA ARG A 535 44.47 16.09 3.78
C ARG A 535 43.29 16.64 4.60
N LEU A 536 42.86 15.90 5.63
CA LEU A 536 41.81 16.36 6.54
C LEU A 536 42.26 17.60 7.34
N GLN A 537 43.50 17.64 7.80
CA GLN A 537 44.06 18.80 8.52
C GLN A 537 44.15 20.04 7.61
N GLU A 538 44.62 19.88 6.37
CA GLU A 538 44.63 20.97 5.39
C GLU A 538 43.23 21.56 5.16
N LEU A 539 42.23 20.69 5.00
CA LEU A 539 40.85 21.13 4.78
C LEU A 539 40.29 21.90 5.97
N LYS A 540 40.63 21.52 7.21
CA LYS A 540 40.23 22.27 8.41
C LYS A 540 40.83 23.66 8.42
N ALA A 541 42.11 23.80 8.05
CA ALA A 541 42.78 25.09 7.98
C ALA A 541 42.21 26.02 6.88
N MET A 542 41.62 25.45 5.81
CA MET A 542 40.97 26.22 4.75
C MET A 542 39.54 26.70 5.09
N LEU A 543 38.95 26.26 6.20
CA LEU A 543 37.59 26.67 6.55
C LEU A 543 37.58 28.11 7.08
N PRO A 544 36.68 28.97 6.59
CA PRO A 544 36.50 30.31 7.17
C PRO A 544 36.01 30.21 8.60
N THR A 545 36.37 31.18 9.45
CA THR A 545 35.86 31.22 10.83
C THR A 545 34.39 31.66 10.83
N PRO A 546 33.55 31.15 11.75
CA PRO A 546 32.14 31.53 11.80
C PRO A 546 31.89 33.04 11.89
N GLU A 547 32.77 33.79 12.55
CA GLU A 547 32.65 35.24 12.70
C GLU A 547 32.73 35.98 11.36
N SER A 548 33.53 35.45 10.42
CA SER A 548 33.67 35.98 9.06
C SER A 548 32.40 35.83 8.21
N LEU A 549 31.48 34.96 8.63
CA LEU A 549 30.21 34.66 7.98
C LEU A 549 29.01 35.12 8.81
N SER A 550 29.20 36.11 9.69
CA SER A 550 28.11 36.67 10.49
C SER A 550 26.97 37.17 9.60
N GLY A 551 25.73 36.74 9.91
CA GLY A 551 24.53 37.05 9.14
C GLY A 551 24.29 36.16 7.91
N PHE A 552 25.24 35.32 7.51
CA PHE A 552 25.05 34.36 6.43
C PHE A 552 24.30 33.12 6.94
N LYS A 553 23.18 32.79 6.30
CA LYS A 553 22.38 31.60 6.60
C LYS A 553 22.02 30.87 5.30
N MET A 554 22.02 29.55 5.38
CA MET A 554 21.55 28.67 4.31
C MET A 554 20.23 28.03 4.72
N TYR A 555 19.38 27.76 3.74
CA TYR A 555 18.04 27.23 3.93
C TYR A 555 17.99 25.77 3.44
N PRO A 556 17.92 24.77 4.34
CA PRO A 556 17.79 23.39 3.91
C PRO A 556 16.45 23.18 3.19
N ILE A 557 16.45 22.29 2.20
CA ILE A 557 15.25 22.00 1.40
C ILE A 557 14.70 20.65 1.84
N ASN A 558 13.49 20.67 2.40
CA ASN A 558 12.75 19.46 2.70
C ASN A 558 12.17 18.87 1.41
N PHE A 559 12.37 17.58 1.20
CA PHE A 559 11.85 16.89 0.02
C PHE A 559 10.34 16.74 0.14
N GLU A 560 9.61 17.40 -0.76
CA GLU A 560 8.15 17.33 -0.86
C GLU A 560 7.76 16.67 -2.19
N LYS A 561 6.97 15.60 -2.12
CA LYS A 561 6.56 14.83 -3.32
C LYS A 561 5.22 15.32 -3.87
N VAL A 562 4.39 15.95 -3.05
CA VAL A 562 3.03 16.36 -3.40
C VAL A 562 3.02 17.86 -3.66
N LEU A 563 3.17 18.25 -4.93
CA LEU A 563 3.22 19.67 -5.30
C LEU A 563 1.84 20.32 -5.25
N GLY A 564 1.72 21.27 -4.31
CA GLY A 564 0.80 22.40 -4.33
C GLY A 564 1.48 23.60 -3.66
N ARG A 565 2.55 24.13 -4.27
CA ARG A 565 3.47 25.18 -3.78
C ARG A 565 4.36 24.74 -2.60
N VAL A 566 5.68 24.78 -2.84
CA VAL A 566 6.69 24.79 -1.79
C VAL A 566 6.52 26.12 -1.03
N VAL A 567 6.00 26.05 0.20
CA VAL A 567 6.03 27.19 1.13
C VAL A 567 7.35 27.09 1.87
N PRO A 568 8.17 28.17 1.96
CA PRO A 568 9.34 28.16 2.83
C PRO A 568 8.90 27.85 4.26
N SER A 569 9.63 26.98 4.96
CA SER A 569 9.41 26.73 6.38
C SER A 569 9.37 28.06 7.13
N ALA A 570 8.24 28.39 7.77
CA ALA A 570 8.15 29.57 8.62
C ALA A 570 8.85 29.28 9.96
N GLY A 571 9.84 30.13 10.30
CA GLY A 571 10.42 30.28 11.64
C GLY A 571 11.54 29.29 11.98
#